data_AF-A0A2P6V4F9-F1
#
_entry.id   AF-A0A2P6V4F9-F1
#
_cell.length_a   1.000
_cell.length_b   1.000
_cell.length_c   1.000
_cell.angle_alpha   90.00
_cell.angle_beta   90.00
_cell.angle_gamma   90.00
#
_symmetry.space_group_name_H-M   'P 1'
#
loop_
_entity.id
_entity.type
_entity.pdbx_description
1 polymer ?
#
loop_
_entity_poly.entity_id
_entity_poly.type
_entity_poly.pdbx_seq_one_letter_code
_entity_poly.pdbx_strand_id
1 'polypeptide(L)'
;MASEAAGRLTRPRPAPPERSLLPLLLALLLLASLPAARADLGGVIAGAVKAVGSAVGSLFGGGGANEAGGAGGSVSVQQRLGPLVVKSALALQAAGAPPPPANASDAAWLPLGGGGGGVALTRAGPHSLLLAFKGEDTLAGTAPSDPVAFLGGFLPAAEAPSGLLCLLSEAIQGPDTQGALADAAALVMGGAPPLHVLCTGQGAVCGGLARLCATWAALQFPRANADAITFGASWEGFNPAFCWAFTQLAVLHYDWPFDSSHPALANATNANATALALGLEQLITGDVVRQAVDVPCLPPEQPPGVEPGTEAELDAFSPLEMPPSDCPPMLCKTRQALVAACLGYEPGSEQGLLPGLPVVRLRGDSGADAFVAWNATSATGWLVWEGSDERIDWVADAIVLLSDDFRPGNLSAVFPGVRVHRGFLAQGASLTTEPKSAAQNVTAALLALSGGTAPQHLIVAGHSLGGALAELSAVWAATVWPNASILVASTGAPKAGDAEWELLFRGVVGRSYRYVYGVDEVPSLPPFDSYRQVPLPIWLLDGDLALLQERPPLGLEELTWDDHHCDVTYVPALTNATALSVPSWLVSNATVMP
;
A
#
# COMPACT_ATOMS: atom_id res chain seq x y z
N MET A 1 -41.91 -49.16 -20.17
CA MET A 1 -42.30 -49.70 -18.84
C MET A 1 -41.01 -49.73 -18.04
N ALA A 2 -40.75 -48.87 -17.06
CA ALA A 2 -41.29 -48.73 -15.71
C ALA A 2 -40.10 -48.06 -14.94
N SER A 3 -40.18 -47.26 -13.89
CA SER A 3 -41.22 -46.87 -12.94
C SER A 3 -40.62 -45.71 -12.13
N GLU A 4 -41.49 -44.77 -11.76
CA GLU A 4 -41.29 -43.76 -10.71
C GLU A 4 -40.92 -44.36 -9.35
N ALA A 5 -40.23 -43.57 -8.51
CA ALA A 5 -40.41 -43.57 -7.06
C ALA A 5 -40.03 -42.20 -6.48
N ALA A 6 -41.05 -41.45 -6.08
CA ALA A 6 -40.97 -40.18 -5.37
C ALA A 6 -40.68 -40.40 -3.87
N GLY A 7 -39.77 -39.60 -3.30
CA GLY A 7 -39.53 -39.49 -1.86
C GLY A 7 -39.83 -38.09 -1.35
N ARG A 8 -40.96 -37.93 -0.65
CA ARG A 8 -41.36 -36.72 0.08
C ARG A 8 -40.50 -36.55 1.33
N LEU A 9 -39.97 -35.35 1.57
CA LEU A 9 -39.54 -34.89 2.90
C LEU A 9 -40.43 -33.73 3.36
N THR A 10 -40.85 -33.84 4.61
CA THR A 10 -41.94 -33.14 5.28
C THR A 10 -41.50 -31.79 5.85
N ARG A 11 -42.38 -30.78 5.75
CA ARG A 11 -42.27 -29.47 6.45
C ARG A 11 -42.30 -29.65 7.97
N PRO A 12 -41.49 -28.90 8.75
CA PRO A 12 -41.73 -28.69 10.17
C PRO A 12 -42.85 -27.66 10.40
N ARG A 13 -43.58 -27.85 11.50
CA ARG A 13 -44.73 -27.05 11.99
C ARG A 13 -44.29 -25.72 12.63
N PRO A 14 -45.22 -24.75 12.78
CA PRO A 14 -44.93 -23.39 13.23
C PRO A 14 -44.66 -23.29 14.74
N ALA A 15 -43.80 -22.34 15.12
CA ALA A 15 -43.55 -21.95 16.50
C ALA A 15 -44.70 -21.06 17.07
N PRO A 16 -44.97 -21.09 18.38
CA PRO A 16 -46.04 -20.33 19.03
C PRO A 16 -45.61 -18.87 19.37
N PRO A 17 -46.58 -17.97 19.68
CA PRO A 17 -46.39 -16.52 19.57
C PRO A 17 -45.69 -15.86 20.76
N GLU A 18 -45.15 -14.69 20.43
CA GLU A 18 -44.42 -13.70 21.23
C GLU A 18 -45.00 -13.41 22.62
N ARG A 19 -44.10 -13.22 23.59
CA ARG A 19 -44.38 -12.54 24.86
C ARG A 19 -43.60 -11.24 24.92
N SER A 20 -44.34 -10.14 25.09
CA SER A 20 -43.83 -8.78 25.22
C SER A 20 -42.91 -8.63 26.44
N LEU A 21 -41.71 -8.06 26.25
CA LEU A 21 -40.80 -7.65 27.33
C LEU A 21 -40.89 -6.12 27.60
N LEU A 22 -42.12 -5.62 27.68
CA LEU A 22 -42.40 -4.21 28.01
C LEU A 22 -42.49 -3.86 29.52
N PRO A 23 -42.15 -4.71 30.52
CA PRO A 23 -42.03 -4.24 31.90
C PRO A 23 -40.62 -4.29 32.52
N LEU A 24 -39.56 -4.65 31.78
CA LEU A 24 -38.18 -4.65 32.31
C LEU A 24 -37.40 -3.35 32.02
N LEU A 25 -37.99 -2.43 31.24
CA LEU A 25 -37.36 -1.18 30.78
C LEU A 25 -37.68 0.04 31.66
N LEU A 26 -38.38 -0.15 32.79
CA LEU A 26 -38.78 0.94 33.70
C LEU A 26 -38.04 0.98 35.05
N ALA A 27 -36.98 0.18 35.24
CA ALA A 27 -36.21 0.12 36.49
C ALA A 27 -34.73 0.59 36.35
N LEU A 28 -34.30 1.01 35.16
CA LEU A 28 -32.91 1.44 34.89
C LEU A 28 -32.74 2.93 34.57
N LEU A 29 -33.78 3.75 34.82
CA LEU A 29 -33.80 5.20 34.51
C LEU A 29 -33.77 6.10 35.76
N LEU A 30 -33.08 5.71 36.84
CA LEU A 30 -33.09 6.50 38.09
C LEU A 30 -31.76 6.62 38.85
N LEU A 31 -30.61 6.54 38.17
CA LEU A 31 -29.31 6.93 38.77
C LEU A 31 -28.42 7.69 37.77
N ALA A 32 -28.93 8.83 37.28
CA ALA A 32 -28.12 9.85 36.61
C ALA A 32 -28.40 11.20 37.27
N SER A 33 -27.80 11.44 38.44
CA SER A 33 -27.53 12.81 38.93
C SER A 33 -26.52 12.75 40.07
N LEU A 34 -25.26 13.09 39.78
CA LEU A 34 -24.42 14.07 40.50
C LEU A 34 -22.93 13.93 40.08
N PRO A 35 -22.17 15.04 39.96
CA PRO A 35 -20.76 15.03 39.54
C PRO A 35 -19.80 15.09 40.74
N ALA A 36 -18.72 14.29 40.71
CA ALA A 36 -17.38 14.61 41.21
C ALA A 36 -16.54 13.33 41.36
N ALA A 37 -15.39 13.27 40.67
CA ALA A 37 -14.06 13.05 41.26
C ALA A 37 -13.03 12.77 40.15
N ARG A 38 -12.15 13.75 39.91
CA ARG A 38 -10.81 13.56 39.36
C ARG A 38 -9.94 12.89 40.44
N ALA A 39 -9.09 11.94 40.07
CA ALA A 39 -7.63 12.01 40.28
C ALA A 39 -6.94 10.66 39.99
N ASP A 40 -5.76 10.80 39.38
CA ASP A 40 -4.55 10.00 39.62
C ASP A 40 -4.38 8.65 38.92
N LEU A 41 -3.51 8.61 37.91
CA LEU A 41 -2.44 7.61 37.78
C LEU A 41 -1.42 8.10 36.74
N GLY A 42 -0.65 9.11 37.12
CA GLY A 42 0.49 9.60 36.35
C GLY A 42 1.79 9.32 37.10
N GLY A 43 2.59 8.36 36.64
CA GLY A 43 3.96 8.19 37.13
C GLY A 43 4.53 6.80 36.94
N VAL A 44 5.79 6.76 36.51
CA VAL A 44 6.68 5.60 36.31
C VAL A 44 6.67 5.06 34.87
N ILE A 45 7.57 5.60 34.04
CA ILE A 45 8.65 4.90 33.29
C ILE A 45 9.32 5.97 32.41
N ALA A 46 10.40 6.55 32.92
CA ALA A 46 11.32 7.36 32.13
C ALA A 46 12.74 6.93 32.53
N GLY A 47 13.46 6.28 31.62
CA GLY A 47 14.82 5.83 31.89
C GLY A 47 15.49 5.07 30.76
N ALA A 48 16.34 5.80 30.03
CA ALA A 48 17.53 5.35 29.29
C ALA A 48 17.36 4.70 27.91
N VAL A 49 17.63 5.46 26.83
CA VAL A 49 18.60 5.11 25.75
C VAL A 49 19.16 6.40 25.12
N LYS A 50 20.49 6.53 25.08
CA LYS A 50 21.33 7.54 24.40
C LYS A 50 22.57 6.74 23.94
N ALA A 51 23.25 6.89 22.80
CA ALA A 51 23.30 7.79 21.65
C ALA A 51 23.86 6.90 20.50
N VAL A 52 23.40 6.96 19.25
CA VAL A 52 23.97 7.78 18.15
C VAL A 52 22.94 8.03 17.02
N GLY A 53 21.70 7.52 17.09
CA GLY A 53 20.60 7.77 16.13
C GLY A 53 19.85 9.11 16.26
N SER A 54 20.45 10.14 16.88
CA SER A 54 19.74 11.30 17.44
C SER A 54 19.32 12.39 16.44
N ALA A 55 19.81 12.40 15.20
CA ALA A 55 19.45 13.46 14.24
C ALA A 55 18.26 13.10 13.33
N VAL A 56 18.01 11.81 13.13
CA VAL A 56 16.87 11.29 12.33
C VAL A 56 15.73 10.82 13.24
N GLY A 57 16.02 10.33 14.45
CA GLY A 57 15.00 9.81 15.37
C GLY A 57 14.21 10.84 16.19
N SER A 58 14.72 12.07 16.41
CA SER A 58 14.10 12.97 17.41
C SER A 58 12.86 13.73 16.93
N LEU A 59 12.55 13.71 15.63
CA LEU A 59 11.28 14.22 15.09
C LEU A 59 10.30 13.11 14.71
N PHE A 60 10.78 11.88 14.53
CA PHE A 60 10.04 10.76 13.93
C PHE A 60 9.87 9.53 14.82
N GLY A 61 10.44 9.55 16.04
CA GLY A 61 10.19 8.54 17.07
C GLY A 61 8.74 8.60 17.58
N GLY A 62 8.04 7.48 17.46
CA GLY A 62 6.63 7.32 17.83
C GLY A 62 6.35 7.77 19.27
N GLY A 63 5.77 8.97 19.40
CA GLY A 63 5.07 9.38 20.61
C GLY A 63 3.74 8.64 20.69
N GLY A 64 3.51 7.95 21.81
CA GLY A 64 2.27 7.22 22.07
C GLY A 64 1.04 8.08 21.78
N ALA A 65 0.08 7.49 21.08
CA ALA A 65 -1.21 8.09 20.79
C ALA A 65 -2.01 8.24 22.09
N ASN A 66 -1.83 9.37 22.78
CA ASN A 66 -2.84 9.91 23.65
C ASN A 66 -3.60 10.97 22.84
N GLU A 67 -4.81 10.64 22.41
CA GLU A 67 -5.96 11.56 22.45
C GLU A 67 -7.21 10.88 21.86
N ALA A 68 -8.04 10.31 22.74
CA ALA A 68 -9.46 10.14 22.49
C ALA A 68 -10.21 10.88 23.60
N GLY A 69 -10.77 12.04 23.27
CA GLY A 69 -11.77 12.75 24.06
C GLY A 69 -11.25 13.85 24.99
N GLY A 70 -11.32 15.11 24.54
CA GLY A 70 -11.23 16.28 25.42
C GLY A 70 -10.62 17.51 24.75
N ALA A 71 -11.40 18.59 24.65
CA ALA A 71 -11.00 19.85 24.03
C ALA A 71 -9.67 20.43 24.57
N GLY A 72 -8.74 20.77 23.68
CA GLY A 72 -7.60 21.66 23.96
C GLY A 72 -6.20 21.02 24.06
N GLY A 73 -5.96 19.85 23.46
CA GLY A 73 -4.65 19.19 23.42
C GLY A 73 -3.76 19.63 22.25
N SER A 74 -2.44 19.72 22.46
CA SER A 74 -1.50 20.16 21.41
C SER A 74 -1.31 19.06 20.36
N VAL A 75 -1.92 19.23 19.19
CA VAL A 75 -1.70 18.37 18.02
C VAL A 75 -0.20 18.27 17.73
N SER A 76 0.33 17.05 17.65
CA SER A 76 1.74 16.84 17.33
C SER A 76 2.09 17.48 15.98
N VAL A 77 3.32 17.95 15.79
CA VAL A 77 3.74 18.61 14.53
C VAL A 77 3.52 17.68 13.32
N GLN A 78 3.69 16.37 13.50
CA GLN A 78 3.39 15.38 12.46
C GLN A 78 1.89 15.30 12.14
N GLN A 79 1.00 15.34 13.13
CA GLN A 79 -0.44 15.34 12.86
C GLN A 79 -0.93 16.64 12.20
N ARG A 80 -0.15 17.73 12.27
CA ARG A 80 -0.40 18.95 11.49
C ARG A 80 0.06 18.83 10.03
N LEU A 81 1.06 18.00 9.75
CA LEU A 81 1.66 17.84 8.43
C LEU A 81 1.08 16.60 7.73
N GLY A 82 0.74 16.72 6.45
CA GLY A 82 0.21 15.58 5.69
C GLY A 82 1.26 14.47 5.47
N PRO A 83 0.83 13.21 5.23
CA PRO A 83 1.73 12.07 4.96
C PRO A 83 2.74 12.32 3.83
N LEU A 84 2.34 13.04 2.78
CA LEU A 84 3.24 13.39 1.67
C LEU A 84 4.44 14.21 2.14
N VAL A 85 4.19 15.24 2.96
CA VAL A 85 5.24 16.11 3.50
C VAL A 85 6.16 15.34 4.43
N VAL A 86 5.60 14.49 5.29
CA VAL A 86 6.36 13.69 6.26
C VAL A 86 7.30 12.72 5.53
N LYS A 87 6.79 11.93 4.59
CA LYS A 87 7.60 10.96 3.81
C LYS A 87 8.66 11.66 2.97
N SER A 88 8.31 12.79 2.34
CA SER A 88 9.24 13.57 1.52
C SER A 88 10.33 14.26 2.34
N ALA A 89 10.00 14.76 3.53
CA ALA A 89 10.99 15.34 4.45
C ALA A 89 12.01 14.30 4.89
N LEU A 90 11.56 13.09 5.27
CA LEU A 90 12.43 11.98 5.63
C LEU A 90 13.37 11.61 4.49
N ALA A 91 12.83 11.43 3.28
CA ALA A 91 13.60 11.07 2.10
C ALA A 91 14.61 12.13 1.69
N LEU A 92 14.22 13.41 1.69
CA LEU A 92 15.08 14.53 1.31
C LEU A 92 16.20 14.76 2.34
N GLN A 93 15.87 14.66 3.63
CA GLN A 93 16.85 14.75 4.71
C GLN A 93 17.90 13.63 4.58
N ALA A 94 17.47 12.39 4.30
CA ALA A 94 18.38 11.28 4.13
C ALA A 94 19.27 11.42 2.89
N ALA A 95 18.73 11.92 1.78
CA ALA A 95 19.48 12.19 0.57
C ALA A 95 20.51 13.32 0.73
N GLY A 96 20.23 14.31 1.59
CA GLY A 96 21.15 15.42 1.90
C GLY A 96 22.14 15.15 3.05
N ALA A 97 21.94 14.08 3.84
CA ALA A 97 22.79 13.78 4.99
C ALA A 97 24.22 13.38 4.58
N PRO A 98 25.25 13.59 5.42
CA PRO A 98 26.58 13.04 5.15
C PRO A 98 26.59 11.49 5.21
N PRO A 99 27.62 10.81 4.68
CA PRO A 99 27.81 9.38 4.89
C PRO A 99 27.83 9.01 6.39
N PRO A 100 27.24 7.88 6.79
CA PRO A 100 27.28 7.43 8.18
C PRO A 100 28.72 7.10 8.61
N PRO A 101 29.03 7.23 9.92
CA PRO A 101 30.35 6.85 10.43
C PRO A 101 30.55 5.33 10.32
N ALA A 102 31.79 4.89 10.08
CA ALA A 102 32.13 3.48 9.82
C ALA A 102 31.80 2.51 10.97
N ASN A 103 31.55 3.01 12.18
CA ASN A 103 31.24 2.23 13.37
C ASN A 103 29.75 2.28 13.78
N ALA A 104 28.87 2.82 12.92
CA ALA A 104 27.44 2.78 13.17
C ALA A 104 26.94 1.32 13.15
N SER A 105 26.15 0.95 14.16
CA SER A 105 25.55 -0.39 14.26
C SER A 105 24.28 -0.55 13.43
N ASP A 106 23.65 0.57 13.07
CA ASP A 106 22.36 0.68 12.40
C ASP A 106 22.47 1.38 11.03
N ALA A 107 23.69 1.64 10.56
CA ALA A 107 23.93 2.27 9.27
C ALA A 107 25.24 1.79 8.64
N ALA A 108 25.30 1.83 7.31
CA ALA A 108 26.50 1.50 6.55
C ALA A 108 26.65 2.44 5.35
N TRP A 109 27.88 2.59 4.89
CA TRP A 109 28.21 3.29 3.66
C TRP A 109 28.76 2.29 2.66
N LEU A 110 28.13 2.19 1.49
CA LEU A 110 28.61 1.39 0.37
C LEU A 110 29.03 2.34 -0.76
N PRO A 111 30.33 2.48 -1.05
CA PRO A 111 30.78 3.29 -2.18
C PRO A 111 30.32 2.68 -3.51
N LEU A 112 30.03 3.53 -4.49
CA LEU A 112 29.66 3.15 -5.86
C LEU A 112 30.64 3.79 -6.84
N GLY A 113 31.36 2.99 -7.61
CA GLY A 113 32.40 3.47 -8.52
C GLY A 113 33.57 4.20 -7.84
N GLY A 114 34.40 4.88 -8.64
CA GLY A 114 35.62 5.56 -8.19
C GLY A 114 35.49 7.04 -7.83
N GLY A 115 34.32 7.65 -8.02
CA GLY A 115 34.09 9.11 -7.97
C GLY A 115 33.64 9.69 -6.63
N GLY A 116 33.72 8.92 -5.53
CA GLY A 116 33.30 9.37 -4.19
C GLY A 116 31.79 9.34 -3.93
N GLY A 117 31.00 8.87 -4.91
CA GLY A 117 29.58 8.55 -4.73
C GLY A 117 29.37 7.21 -4.01
N GLY A 118 28.15 7.00 -3.52
CA GLY A 118 27.77 5.78 -2.82
C GLY A 118 26.33 5.77 -2.35
N VAL A 119 25.96 4.71 -1.64
CA VAL A 119 24.66 4.57 -1.00
C VAL A 119 24.84 4.44 0.51
N ALA A 120 24.12 5.28 1.24
CA ALA A 120 23.99 5.18 2.69
C ALA A 120 22.80 4.26 3.01
N LEU A 121 23.08 3.18 3.73
CA LEU A 121 22.07 2.28 4.27
C LEU A 121 21.79 2.68 5.71
N THR A 122 20.53 2.74 6.11
CA THR A 122 20.14 3.05 7.50
C THR A 122 18.93 2.24 7.91
N ARG A 123 18.98 1.60 9.08
CA ARG A 123 17.83 0.95 9.71
C ARG A 123 16.92 2.03 10.30
N ALA A 124 15.83 2.35 9.61
CA ALA A 124 14.84 3.33 10.07
C ALA A 124 13.84 2.74 11.08
N GLY A 125 13.79 1.42 11.19
CA GLY A 125 12.86 0.67 12.03
C GLY A 125 13.24 -0.81 12.14
N PRO A 126 12.57 -1.64 12.97
CA PRO A 126 12.91 -3.07 13.10
C PRO A 126 12.92 -3.82 11.77
N HIS A 127 12.07 -3.42 10.83
CA HIS A 127 11.97 -3.99 9.47
C HIS A 127 11.94 -2.94 8.36
N SER A 128 12.43 -1.73 8.63
CA SER A 128 12.45 -0.63 7.67
C SER A 128 13.88 -0.24 7.33
N LEU A 129 14.23 -0.37 6.05
CA LEU A 129 15.55 -0.05 5.50
C LEU A 129 15.43 1.21 4.63
N LEU A 130 16.32 2.17 4.85
CA LEU A 130 16.46 3.35 4.02
C LEU A 130 17.76 3.27 3.23
N LEU A 131 17.69 3.52 1.92
CA LEU A 131 18.80 3.54 0.97
C LEU A 131 18.89 4.93 0.33
N ALA A 132 19.86 5.74 0.75
CA ALA A 132 20.06 7.10 0.24
C ALA A 132 21.30 7.18 -0.66
N PHE A 133 21.09 7.39 -1.96
CA PHE A 133 22.14 7.58 -2.95
C PHE A 133 22.71 9.00 -2.89
N LYS A 134 24.03 9.09 -2.89
CA LYS A 134 24.79 10.35 -2.75
C LYS A 134 25.97 10.34 -3.71
N GLY A 135 26.30 11.49 -4.28
CA GLY A 135 27.40 11.61 -5.22
C GLY A 135 27.27 12.86 -6.08
N GLU A 136 28.23 13.06 -6.98
CA GLU A 136 28.17 14.14 -7.96
C GLU A 136 27.06 13.88 -8.99
N ASP A 137 26.31 14.93 -9.32
CA ASP A 137 25.17 14.85 -10.24
C ASP A 137 25.58 15.16 -11.69
N THR A 138 26.58 14.43 -12.21
CA THR A 138 27.04 14.60 -13.59
C THR A 138 26.94 13.27 -14.35
N LEU A 139 25.81 13.05 -15.03
CA LEU A 139 25.74 12.08 -16.13
C LEU A 139 26.37 12.73 -17.37
N ALA A 140 27.42 12.10 -17.92
CA ALA A 140 28.06 12.59 -19.13
C ALA A 140 27.17 12.35 -20.36
N GLY A 141 26.52 13.40 -20.87
CA GLY A 141 25.83 13.42 -22.17
C GLY A 141 24.57 12.54 -22.27
N THR A 142 23.92 12.55 -23.45
CA THR A 142 22.78 11.67 -23.78
C THR A 142 23.24 10.22 -23.66
N ALA A 143 22.90 9.58 -22.53
CA ALA A 143 23.44 8.28 -22.21
C ALA A 143 22.73 7.21 -23.06
N PRO A 144 23.45 6.30 -23.73
CA PRO A 144 22.85 5.09 -24.26
C PRO A 144 22.10 4.34 -23.14
N SER A 145 21.09 3.56 -23.51
CA SER A 145 20.41 2.63 -22.62
C SER A 145 20.96 1.22 -22.81
N ASP A 146 21.06 0.47 -21.71
CA ASP A 146 21.43 -0.94 -21.72
C ASP A 146 20.36 -1.78 -21.00
N PRO A 147 20.26 -3.09 -21.28
CA PRO A 147 19.37 -4.00 -20.59
C PRO A 147 19.63 -4.04 -19.07
N VAL A 148 18.55 -4.01 -18.29
CA VAL A 148 18.61 -4.10 -16.83
C VAL A 148 18.72 -5.58 -16.42
N ALA A 149 19.96 -6.06 -16.25
CA ALA A 149 20.25 -7.48 -16.04
C ALA A 149 19.43 -8.16 -14.93
N PHE A 150 19.22 -7.50 -13.78
CA PHE A 150 18.46 -8.09 -12.66
C PHE A 150 16.94 -8.14 -12.92
N LEU A 151 16.43 -7.38 -13.89
CA LEU A 151 15.05 -7.50 -14.37
C LEU A 151 14.91 -8.57 -15.45
N GLY A 152 16.00 -9.21 -15.90
CA GLY A 152 15.97 -10.20 -16.98
C GLY A 152 15.02 -11.38 -16.73
N GLY A 153 14.81 -11.79 -15.47
CA GLY A 153 13.83 -12.82 -15.11
C GLY A 153 12.38 -12.32 -14.97
N PHE A 154 12.18 -11.01 -14.91
CA PHE A 154 10.87 -10.37 -14.74
C PHE A 154 10.37 -9.78 -16.07
N LEU A 155 11.14 -8.86 -16.66
CA LEU A 155 10.87 -8.25 -17.97
C LEU A 155 12.20 -8.00 -18.71
N PRO A 156 12.63 -8.93 -19.60
CA PRO A 156 13.90 -8.82 -20.32
C PRO A 156 14.05 -7.57 -21.20
N ALA A 157 12.95 -6.97 -21.62
CA ALA A 157 12.93 -5.78 -22.47
C ALA A 157 13.23 -4.48 -21.70
N ALA A 158 13.36 -4.52 -20.37
CA ALA A 158 13.63 -3.33 -19.57
C ALA A 158 15.05 -2.80 -19.83
N GLU A 159 15.15 -1.51 -20.17
CA GLU A 159 16.41 -0.81 -20.37
C GLU A 159 16.47 0.48 -19.52
N ALA A 160 17.68 0.82 -19.10
CA ALA A 160 17.96 2.01 -18.31
C ALA A 160 19.30 2.64 -18.74
N PRO A 161 19.60 3.89 -18.35
CA PRO A 161 20.84 4.55 -18.74
C PRO A 161 22.09 3.74 -18.35
N SER A 162 22.97 3.46 -19.32
CA SER A 162 24.18 2.65 -19.14
C SER A 162 25.07 3.14 -17.99
N GLY A 163 25.18 4.47 -17.83
CA GLY A 163 25.98 5.08 -16.76
C GLY A 163 25.45 4.73 -15.35
N LEU A 164 24.13 4.70 -15.19
CA LEU A 164 23.50 4.31 -13.92
C LEU A 164 23.67 2.82 -13.66
N LEU A 165 23.50 1.99 -14.69
CA LEU A 165 23.69 0.54 -14.60
C LEU A 165 25.15 0.19 -14.25
N CYS A 166 26.12 0.87 -14.84
CA CYS A 166 27.53 0.69 -14.51
C CYS A 166 27.79 0.94 -13.01
N LEU A 167 27.27 2.05 -12.47
CA LEU A 167 27.42 2.39 -11.05
C LEU A 167 26.71 1.40 -10.12
N LEU A 168 25.49 0.97 -10.46
CA LEU A 168 24.72 0.08 -9.61
C LEU A 168 25.21 -1.38 -9.69
N SER A 169 25.67 -1.82 -10.85
CA SER A 169 26.06 -3.21 -11.11
C SER A 169 27.10 -3.73 -10.12
N GLU A 170 28.07 -2.91 -9.74
CA GLU A 170 29.08 -3.23 -8.73
C GLU A 170 28.49 -3.57 -7.35
N ALA A 171 27.33 -2.98 -7.02
CA ALA A 171 26.69 -3.16 -5.72
C ALA A 171 25.70 -4.33 -5.69
N ILE A 172 25.09 -4.66 -6.82
CA ILE A 172 24.02 -5.67 -6.88
C ILE A 172 24.45 -7.01 -7.49
N GLN A 173 25.68 -7.10 -8.01
CA GLN A 173 26.24 -8.35 -8.54
C GLN A 173 27.22 -9.01 -7.56
N GLY A 174 27.23 -10.34 -7.54
CA GLY A 174 28.22 -11.14 -6.82
C GLY A 174 28.29 -12.57 -7.39
N PRO A 175 29.48 -13.20 -7.46
CA PRO A 175 29.64 -14.52 -8.07
C PRO A 175 28.92 -15.64 -7.29
N ASP A 176 28.73 -15.46 -5.97
CA ASP A 176 28.10 -16.42 -5.05
C ASP A 176 27.24 -15.74 -3.97
N THR A 177 26.92 -14.44 -4.14
CA THR A 177 26.16 -13.62 -3.17
C THR A 177 25.03 -12.86 -3.86
N GLN A 178 24.08 -12.34 -3.07
CA GLN A 178 22.99 -11.46 -3.56
C GLN A 178 23.49 -10.03 -3.89
N GLY A 179 24.80 -9.83 -4.05
CA GLY A 179 25.46 -8.53 -4.20
C GLY A 179 25.84 -7.85 -2.88
N ALA A 180 26.84 -6.97 -2.93
CA ALA A 180 27.34 -6.23 -1.77
C ALA A 180 26.28 -5.37 -1.08
N LEU A 181 25.28 -4.89 -1.82
CA LEU A 181 24.15 -4.12 -1.31
C LEU A 181 23.22 -4.98 -0.45
N ALA A 182 22.93 -6.22 -0.87
CA ALA A 182 22.13 -7.16 -0.09
C ALA A 182 22.86 -7.58 1.19
N ASP A 183 24.17 -7.82 1.11
CA ASP A 183 25.01 -8.17 2.26
C ASP A 183 25.06 -7.01 3.27
N ALA A 184 25.22 -5.77 2.79
CA ALA A 184 25.17 -4.57 3.61
C ALA A 184 23.79 -4.38 4.26
N ALA A 185 22.71 -4.64 3.52
CA ALA A 185 21.35 -4.58 4.04
C ALA A 185 21.14 -5.63 5.16
N ALA A 186 21.58 -6.88 4.96
CA ALA A 186 21.48 -7.93 5.97
C ALA A 186 22.25 -7.59 7.25
N LEU A 187 23.45 -6.99 7.12
CA LEU A 187 24.24 -6.50 8.25
C LEU A 187 23.52 -5.36 8.98
N VAL A 188 23.10 -4.33 8.25
CA VAL A 188 22.40 -3.16 8.81
C VAL A 188 21.09 -3.55 9.46
N MET A 189 20.39 -4.57 8.96
CA MET A 189 19.16 -5.10 9.55
C MET A 189 19.40 -6.16 10.63
N GLY A 190 20.65 -6.57 10.88
CA GLY A 190 21.00 -7.53 11.91
C GLY A 190 20.37 -8.90 11.68
N GLY A 191 20.21 -9.28 10.41
CA GLY A 191 19.56 -10.51 9.97
C GLY A 191 18.04 -10.46 9.87
N ALA A 192 17.38 -9.39 10.32
CA ALA A 192 15.94 -9.23 10.13
C ALA A 192 15.63 -8.89 8.66
N PRO A 193 14.71 -9.62 7.97
CA PRO A 193 14.37 -9.28 6.60
C PRO A 193 13.57 -7.96 6.57
N PRO A 194 13.85 -7.03 5.64
CA PRO A 194 13.06 -5.82 5.52
C PRO A 194 11.62 -6.13 5.10
N LEU A 195 10.67 -5.37 5.64
CA LEU A 195 9.27 -5.29 5.22
C LEU A 195 8.95 -3.94 4.56
N HIS A 196 9.86 -2.98 4.67
CA HIS A 196 9.83 -1.71 3.98
C HIS A 196 11.24 -1.32 3.55
N VAL A 197 11.40 -0.93 2.29
CA VAL A 197 12.66 -0.41 1.73
C VAL A 197 12.34 0.92 1.06
N LEU A 198 12.91 2.02 1.55
CA LEU A 198 12.80 3.34 0.92
C LEU A 198 14.10 3.69 0.20
N CYS A 199 14.04 3.84 -1.12
CA CYS A 199 15.13 4.33 -1.95
C CYS A 199 14.97 5.83 -2.21
N THR A 200 16.02 6.62 -1.99
CA THR A 200 15.98 8.09 -2.17
C THR A 200 17.28 8.62 -2.77
N GLY A 201 17.16 9.71 -3.52
CA GLY A 201 18.29 10.39 -4.15
C GLY A 201 17.84 11.70 -4.79
N GLN A 202 18.79 12.61 -4.99
CA GLN A 202 18.56 13.91 -5.65
C GLN A 202 19.30 13.99 -6.98
N GLY A 203 18.78 14.77 -7.91
CA GLY A 203 19.38 14.96 -9.21
C GLY A 203 19.20 13.76 -10.15
N ALA A 204 19.73 13.90 -11.36
CA ALA A 204 19.60 12.89 -12.40
C ALA A 204 20.28 11.56 -12.03
N VAL A 205 21.46 11.60 -11.41
CA VAL A 205 22.24 10.40 -11.10
C VAL A 205 21.68 9.66 -9.90
N CYS A 206 21.62 10.31 -8.74
CA CYS A 206 21.24 9.63 -7.51
C CYS A 206 19.73 9.32 -7.49
N GLY A 207 18.90 10.18 -8.09
CA GLY A 207 17.48 9.88 -8.29
C GLY A 207 17.25 8.70 -9.24
N GLY A 208 17.99 8.65 -10.36
CA GLY A 208 17.94 7.50 -11.28
C GLY A 208 18.38 6.18 -10.62
N LEU A 209 19.46 6.21 -9.82
CA LEU A 209 19.90 5.06 -9.02
C LEU A 209 18.84 4.63 -8.00
N ALA A 210 18.15 5.58 -7.35
CA ALA A 210 17.07 5.28 -6.41
C ALA A 210 15.90 4.55 -7.09
N ARG A 211 15.53 4.92 -8.33
CA ARG A 211 14.48 4.21 -9.09
C ARG A 211 14.88 2.78 -9.44
N LEU A 212 16.10 2.58 -9.94
CA LEU A 212 16.65 1.24 -10.19
C LEU A 212 16.68 0.41 -8.90
N CYS A 213 17.15 1.01 -7.80
CA CYS A 213 17.24 0.36 -6.51
C CYS A 213 15.87 -0.08 -5.97
N ALA A 214 14.81 0.70 -6.17
CA ALA A 214 13.47 0.32 -5.74
C ALA A 214 12.97 -0.95 -6.47
N THR A 215 13.20 -1.03 -7.79
CA THR A 215 12.85 -2.24 -8.56
C THR A 215 13.68 -3.45 -8.17
N TRP A 216 14.99 -3.26 -7.94
CA TRP A 216 15.87 -4.30 -7.41
C TRP A 216 15.40 -4.77 -6.03
N ALA A 217 15.10 -3.84 -5.11
CA ALA A 217 14.68 -4.13 -3.75
C ALA A 217 13.35 -4.90 -3.71
N ALA A 218 12.42 -4.60 -4.62
CA ALA A 218 11.16 -5.33 -4.74
C ALA A 218 11.34 -6.80 -5.12
N LEU A 219 12.33 -7.11 -5.97
CA LEU A 219 12.66 -8.49 -6.36
C LEU A 219 13.52 -9.19 -5.29
N GLN A 220 14.46 -8.46 -4.70
CA GLN A 220 15.38 -8.97 -3.70
C GLN A 220 14.69 -9.24 -2.36
N PHE A 221 13.70 -8.41 -2.01
CA PHE A 221 12.91 -8.52 -0.78
C PHE A 221 11.42 -8.61 -1.14
N PRO A 222 10.94 -9.74 -1.68
CA PRO A 222 9.58 -9.87 -2.22
C PRO A 222 8.45 -9.70 -1.18
N ARG A 223 8.79 -9.73 0.12
CA ARG A 223 7.88 -9.41 1.22
C ARG A 223 7.83 -7.92 1.59
N ALA A 224 8.78 -7.12 1.14
CA ALA A 224 8.89 -5.72 1.48
C ALA A 224 8.08 -4.84 0.52
N ASN A 225 7.51 -3.75 1.03
CA ASN A 225 7.16 -2.61 0.19
C ASN A 225 8.43 -1.88 -0.21
N ALA A 226 8.68 -1.75 -1.51
CA ALA A 226 9.79 -0.98 -2.04
C ALA A 226 9.27 0.37 -2.53
N ASP A 227 9.74 1.45 -1.93
CA ASP A 227 9.34 2.82 -2.23
C ASP A 227 10.49 3.59 -2.88
N ALA A 228 10.17 4.55 -3.74
CA ALA A 228 11.13 5.43 -4.40
C ALA A 228 10.74 6.90 -4.25
N ILE A 229 11.48 7.68 -3.48
CA ILE A 229 11.23 9.12 -3.35
C ILE A 229 12.45 9.88 -3.87
N THR A 230 12.31 10.52 -5.03
CA THR A 230 13.39 11.21 -5.72
C THR A 230 13.08 12.70 -5.88
N PHE A 231 14.13 13.48 -6.12
CA PHE A 231 14.07 14.95 -6.17
C PHE A 231 14.89 15.47 -7.34
N GLY A 232 14.28 16.16 -8.29
CA GLY A 232 14.96 16.71 -9.47
C GLY A 232 15.51 15.64 -10.43
N ALA A 233 14.95 14.43 -10.40
CA ALA A 233 15.45 13.29 -11.16
C ALA A 233 14.80 13.17 -12.55
N SER A 234 15.60 12.87 -13.58
CA SER A 234 15.13 12.72 -14.98
C SER A 234 14.75 11.26 -15.31
N TRP A 235 13.72 11.08 -16.14
CA TRP A 235 13.36 9.78 -16.74
C TRP A 235 14.10 9.51 -18.06
N GLU A 236 15.01 10.38 -18.49
CA GLU A 236 15.80 10.22 -19.70
C GLU A 236 16.60 8.91 -19.71
N GLY A 237 16.51 8.17 -20.83
CA GLY A 237 17.21 6.90 -21.05
C GLY A 237 16.58 5.67 -20.37
N PHE A 238 15.44 5.83 -19.68
CA PHE A 238 14.60 4.70 -19.26
C PHE A 238 13.56 4.40 -20.34
N ASN A 239 13.47 3.13 -20.77
CA ASN A 239 12.54 2.74 -21.82
C ASN A 239 11.15 2.39 -21.25
N PRO A 240 10.10 2.26 -22.10
CA PRO A 240 8.76 1.96 -21.63
C PRO A 240 8.62 0.65 -20.84
N ALA A 241 9.39 -0.38 -21.19
CA ALA A 241 9.39 -1.64 -20.46
C ALA A 241 9.92 -1.47 -19.02
N PHE A 242 10.98 -0.69 -18.81
CA PHE A 242 11.44 -0.36 -17.46
C PHE A 242 10.38 0.44 -16.69
N CYS A 243 9.78 1.45 -17.32
CA CYS A 243 8.78 2.31 -16.67
C CYS A 243 7.55 1.51 -16.23
N TRP A 244 7.10 0.58 -17.07
CA TRP A 244 6.07 -0.39 -16.70
C TRP A 244 6.51 -1.27 -15.53
N ALA A 245 7.70 -1.88 -15.59
CA ALA A 245 8.22 -2.73 -14.52
C ALA A 245 8.36 -1.97 -13.19
N PHE A 246 8.78 -0.71 -13.25
CA PHE A 246 8.85 0.20 -12.12
C PHE A 246 7.48 0.37 -11.45
N THR A 247 6.43 0.67 -12.21
CA THR A 247 5.06 0.76 -11.65
C THR A 247 4.53 -0.56 -11.11
N GLN A 248 4.99 -1.69 -11.67
CA GLN A 248 4.66 -2.99 -11.08
C GLN A 248 5.32 -3.19 -9.73
N LEU A 249 6.62 -2.92 -9.63
CA LEU A 249 7.47 -3.31 -8.51
C LEU A 249 7.51 -2.29 -7.35
N ALA A 250 7.48 -0.99 -7.65
CA ALA A 250 7.45 0.07 -6.65
C ALA A 250 6.03 0.21 -6.07
N VAL A 251 5.93 0.34 -4.74
CA VAL A 251 4.66 0.47 -4.03
C VAL A 251 4.24 1.92 -3.93
N LEU A 252 5.13 2.77 -3.45
CA LEU A 252 4.96 4.22 -3.43
C LEU A 252 6.13 4.87 -4.15
N HIS A 253 5.83 5.80 -5.06
CA HIS A 253 6.87 6.63 -5.65
C HIS A 253 6.48 8.11 -5.70
N TYR A 254 7.48 8.96 -5.51
CA TYR A 254 7.41 10.39 -5.80
C TYR A 254 8.63 10.79 -6.61
N ASP A 255 8.41 11.43 -7.75
CA ASP A 255 9.43 12.08 -8.55
C ASP A 255 9.25 13.59 -8.47
N TRP A 256 9.68 14.18 -7.34
CA TRP A 256 9.50 15.61 -7.12
C TRP A 256 10.29 16.43 -8.16
N PRO A 257 9.68 17.46 -8.78
CA PRO A 257 10.34 18.27 -9.80
C PRO A 257 11.33 19.30 -9.24
N PHE A 258 11.61 19.22 -7.93
CA PHE A 258 12.49 20.12 -7.20
C PHE A 258 13.47 19.30 -6.36
N ASP A 259 14.56 19.95 -5.93
CA ASP A 259 15.56 19.38 -5.03
C ASP A 259 15.90 20.34 -3.88
N SER A 260 16.88 19.96 -3.06
CA SER A 260 17.35 20.76 -1.93
C SER A 260 17.91 22.14 -2.29
N SER A 261 18.24 22.41 -3.55
CA SER A 261 18.70 23.72 -4.01
C SER A 261 17.56 24.74 -4.16
N HIS A 262 16.30 24.27 -4.18
CA HIS A 262 15.14 25.14 -4.32
C HIS A 262 15.11 26.21 -3.21
N PRO A 263 14.82 27.50 -3.51
CA PRO A 263 14.89 28.58 -2.51
C PRO A 263 14.04 28.36 -1.26
N ALA A 264 12.89 27.68 -1.38
CA ALA A 264 12.03 27.31 -0.25
C ALA A 264 12.65 26.24 0.68
N LEU A 265 13.67 25.51 0.21
CA LEU A 265 14.32 24.40 0.90
C LEU A 265 15.80 24.68 1.25
N ALA A 266 16.44 25.64 0.58
CA ALA A 266 17.88 25.92 0.64
C ALA A 266 18.42 26.22 2.05
N ASN A 267 17.58 26.73 2.97
CA ASN A 267 17.94 27.00 4.37
C ASN A 267 17.44 25.93 5.34
N ALA A 268 16.77 24.89 4.85
CA ALA A 268 16.01 23.93 5.65
C ALA A 268 16.66 22.54 5.73
N THR A 269 17.49 22.17 4.75
CA THR A 269 18.18 20.87 4.74
C THR A 269 19.31 20.74 5.77
N ASN A 270 19.87 21.87 6.21
CA ASN A 270 20.83 21.96 7.31
C ASN A 270 20.21 22.47 8.63
N ALA A 271 18.92 22.83 8.62
CA ALA A 271 18.18 23.33 9.78
C ALA A 271 17.12 22.31 10.23
N ASN A 272 16.57 22.54 11.42
CA ASN A 272 15.56 21.70 12.08
C ASN A 272 14.50 21.13 11.10
N ALA A 273 14.16 19.83 11.17
CA ALA A 273 13.27 19.17 10.20
C ALA A 273 11.86 19.80 10.11
N THR A 274 11.45 20.57 11.12
CA THR A 274 10.24 21.42 11.03
C THR A 274 10.32 22.45 9.90
N ALA A 275 11.47 23.09 9.70
CA ALA A 275 11.66 24.07 8.61
C ALA A 275 11.60 23.38 7.25
N LEU A 276 12.16 22.17 7.13
CA LEU A 276 12.11 21.36 5.92
C LEU A 276 10.68 20.99 5.56
N ALA A 277 9.92 20.53 6.54
CA ALA A 277 8.52 20.19 6.36
C ALA A 277 7.66 21.39 5.93
N LEU A 278 7.86 22.57 6.54
CA LEU A 278 7.14 23.80 6.15
C LEU A 278 7.51 24.27 4.73
N GLY A 279 8.78 24.12 4.33
CA GLY A 279 9.21 24.41 2.97
C GLY A 279 8.57 23.45 1.96
N LEU A 280 8.53 22.16 2.27
CA LEU A 280 7.88 21.15 1.44
C LEU A 280 6.36 21.35 1.35
N GLU A 281 5.69 21.75 2.43
CA GLU A 281 4.26 22.07 2.43
C GLU A 281 3.90 23.19 1.43
N GLN A 282 4.83 24.12 1.16
CA GLN A 282 4.64 25.16 0.14
C GLN A 282 4.81 24.66 -1.30
N LEU A 283 5.58 23.58 -1.49
CA LEU A 283 5.90 23.04 -2.82
C LEU A 283 4.97 21.90 -3.23
N ILE A 284 4.47 21.10 -2.27
CA ILE A 284 3.62 19.95 -2.52
C ILE A 284 2.16 20.43 -2.69
N THR A 285 1.86 20.93 -3.89
CA THR A 285 0.50 21.29 -4.32
C THR A 285 -0.13 20.15 -5.12
N GLY A 286 -1.45 20.18 -5.36
CA GLY A 286 -2.13 19.15 -6.16
C GLY A 286 -1.55 18.96 -7.57
N ASP A 287 -1.14 20.04 -8.23
CA ASP A 287 -0.49 19.97 -9.56
C ASP A 287 0.89 19.30 -9.48
N VAL A 288 1.67 19.63 -8.45
CA VAL A 288 3.00 19.04 -8.24
C VAL A 288 2.88 17.57 -7.85
N VAL A 289 1.86 17.18 -7.07
CA VAL A 289 1.58 15.78 -6.77
C VAL A 289 1.22 15.02 -8.04
N ARG A 290 0.35 15.56 -8.91
CA ARG A 290 0.03 14.95 -10.21
C ARG A 290 1.27 14.66 -11.03
N GLN A 291 2.21 15.61 -11.08
CA GLN A 291 3.49 15.42 -11.76
C GLN A 291 4.37 14.37 -11.06
N ALA A 292 4.43 14.40 -9.72
CA ALA A 292 5.34 13.55 -8.95
C ALA A 292 4.93 12.07 -8.92
N VAL A 293 3.65 11.74 -9.04
CA VAL A 293 3.18 10.35 -9.10
C VAL A 293 3.06 9.80 -10.52
N ASP A 294 3.31 10.64 -11.53
CA ASP A 294 3.24 10.26 -12.94
C ASP A 294 4.54 9.57 -13.40
N VAL A 295 4.40 8.63 -14.34
CA VAL A 295 5.53 7.94 -14.95
C VAL A 295 5.44 8.16 -16.46
N PRO A 296 6.21 9.12 -17.02
CA PRO A 296 5.94 9.70 -18.34
C PRO A 296 6.21 8.75 -19.52
N CYS A 297 6.98 7.69 -19.29
CA CYS A 297 7.41 6.72 -20.29
C CYS A 297 6.56 5.44 -20.30
N LEU A 298 5.40 5.43 -19.64
CA LEU A 298 4.56 4.23 -19.61
C LEU A 298 4.08 3.81 -21.02
N PRO A 299 4.07 2.51 -21.32
CA PRO A 299 3.39 2.00 -22.50
C PRO A 299 1.86 2.14 -22.34
N PRO A 300 1.08 1.97 -23.42
CA PRO A 300 -0.38 1.88 -23.33
C PRO A 300 -0.83 0.81 -22.33
N GLU A 301 -2.01 0.93 -21.72
CA GLU A 301 -2.50 -0.06 -20.75
C GLU A 301 -2.92 -1.40 -21.40
N GLN A 302 -3.25 -1.36 -22.69
CA GLN A 302 -3.76 -2.48 -23.48
C GLN A 302 -2.89 -2.71 -24.72
N PRO A 303 -2.90 -3.94 -25.29
CA PRO A 303 -2.23 -4.22 -26.54
C PRO A 303 -2.77 -3.32 -27.68
N PRO A 304 -1.93 -2.96 -28.68
CA PRO A 304 -2.40 -2.21 -29.84
C PRO A 304 -3.60 -2.87 -30.52
N GLY A 305 -4.67 -2.11 -30.74
CA GLY A 305 -5.88 -2.57 -31.43
C GLY A 305 -6.95 -3.21 -30.55
N VAL A 306 -6.74 -3.30 -29.23
CA VAL A 306 -7.77 -3.71 -28.27
C VAL A 306 -8.56 -2.48 -27.82
N GLU A 307 -9.84 -2.44 -28.18
CA GLU A 307 -10.79 -1.38 -27.80
C GLU A 307 -12.04 -1.98 -27.12
N PRO A 308 -12.78 -1.22 -26.29
CA PRO A 308 -14.03 -1.70 -25.71
C PRO A 308 -15.01 -2.23 -26.76
N GLY A 309 -15.49 -3.47 -26.55
CA GLY A 309 -16.43 -4.13 -27.46
C GLY A 309 -15.80 -4.76 -28.72
N THR A 310 -14.47 -4.79 -28.82
CA THR A 310 -13.78 -5.70 -29.74
C THR A 310 -13.69 -7.08 -29.08
N GLU A 311 -13.98 -8.16 -29.82
CA GLU A 311 -13.56 -9.50 -29.42
C GLU A 311 -12.03 -9.52 -29.42
N ALA A 312 -11.42 -9.08 -28.32
CA ALA A 312 -10.00 -9.20 -28.14
C ALA A 312 -9.71 -10.69 -27.97
N GLU A 313 -9.05 -11.29 -28.97
CA GLU A 313 -8.55 -12.65 -28.82
C GLU A 313 -7.64 -12.68 -27.59
N LEU A 314 -7.92 -13.59 -26.64
CA LEU A 314 -7.11 -13.78 -25.43
C LEU A 314 -5.62 -14.00 -25.76
N ASP A 315 -5.33 -14.45 -26.98
CA ASP A 315 -3.98 -14.59 -27.54
C ASP A 315 -3.20 -13.25 -27.59
N ALA A 316 -3.87 -12.09 -27.68
CA ALA A 316 -3.23 -10.77 -27.60
C ALA A 316 -2.66 -10.46 -26.19
N PHE A 317 -3.11 -11.21 -25.18
CA PHE A 317 -2.70 -11.13 -23.78
C PHE A 317 -1.73 -12.26 -23.39
N SER A 318 -1.19 -12.98 -24.39
CA SER A 318 -0.27 -14.11 -24.20
C SER A 318 0.79 -13.79 -23.12
N PRO A 319 0.90 -14.60 -22.07
CA PRO A 319 1.83 -14.34 -20.98
C PRO A 319 3.27 -14.67 -21.37
N LEU A 320 4.20 -13.83 -20.94
CA LEU A 320 5.56 -14.25 -20.66
C LEU A 320 5.56 -14.93 -19.29
N GLU A 321 5.62 -16.26 -19.28
CA GLU A 321 5.68 -17.04 -18.04
C GLU A 321 6.99 -16.78 -17.31
N MET A 322 6.90 -16.35 -16.06
CA MET A 322 8.05 -16.32 -15.16
C MET A 322 8.29 -17.69 -14.52
N PRO A 323 9.54 -18.00 -14.13
CA PRO A 323 9.81 -19.22 -13.38
C PRO A 323 9.02 -19.25 -12.07
N PRO A 324 8.54 -20.44 -11.64
CA PRO A 324 7.84 -20.58 -10.38
C PRO A 324 8.76 -20.22 -9.20
N SER A 325 8.16 -19.62 -8.17
CA SER A 325 8.83 -19.20 -6.94
C SER A 325 7.96 -19.54 -5.74
N ASP A 326 8.59 -19.92 -4.62
CA ASP A 326 7.90 -20.10 -3.34
C ASP A 326 7.39 -18.76 -2.76
N CYS A 327 7.96 -17.63 -3.23
CA CYS A 327 7.60 -16.29 -2.81
C CYS A 327 7.66 -15.34 -4.02
N PRO A 328 6.71 -15.47 -4.98
CA PRO A 328 6.65 -14.55 -6.11
C PRO A 328 6.40 -13.13 -5.61
N PRO A 329 6.97 -12.09 -6.27
CA PRO A 329 6.61 -10.70 -5.98
C PRO A 329 5.08 -10.52 -5.99
N MET A 330 4.57 -9.57 -5.22
CA MET A 330 3.13 -9.30 -5.01
C MET A 330 2.39 -10.42 -4.28
N LEU A 331 2.28 -11.62 -4.86
CA LEU A 331 1.59 -12.77 -4.26
C LEU A 331 2.11 -13.09 -2.85
N CYS A 332 3.43 -13.09 -2.67
CA CYS A 332 4.02 -13.46 -1.39
C CYS A 332 3.68 -12.51 -0.23
N LYS A 333 3.49 -11.21 -0.52
CA LYS A 333 3.16 -10.19 0.49
C LYS A 333 1.66 -9.97 0.68
N THR A 334 0.82 -10.40 -0.27
CA THR A 334 -0.63 -10.17 -0.25
C THR A 334 -1.45 -11.41 0.11
N ARG A 335 -1.01 -12.62 -0.28
CA ARG A 335 -1.82 -13.86 -0.22
C ARG A 335 -2.44 -14.12 1.13
N GLN A 336 -1.65 -14.04 2.22
CA GLN A 336 -2.18 -14.32 3.55
C GLN A 336 -3.31 -13.35 3.94
N ALA A 337 -3.14 -12.07 3.63
CA ALA A 337 -4.14 -11.04 3.94
C ALA A 337 -5.42 -11.22 3.11
N LEU A 338 -5.27 -11.59 1.83
CA LEU A 338 -6.40 -11.86 0.94
C LEU A 338 -7.18 -13.12 1.32
N VAL A 339 -6.48 -14.21 1.66
CA VAL A 339 -7.12 -15.43 2.15
C VAL A 339 -7.83 -15.16 3.48
N ALA A 340 -7.21 -14.37 4.37
CA ALA A 340 -7.84 -13.94 5.61
C ALA A 340 -9.11 -13.09 5.35
N ALA A 341 -9.07 -12.17 4.38
CA ALA A 341 -10.22 -11.37 3.98
C ALA A 341 -11.36 -12.22 3.42
N CYS A 342 -11.04 -13.29 2.69
CA CYS A 342 -12.03 -14.20 2.13
C CYS A 342 -12.68 -15.12 3.16
N LEU A 343 -11.90 -15.68 4.09
CA LEU A 343 -12.35 -16.79 4.93
C LEU A 343 -12.57 -16.39 6.40
N GLY A 344 -12.31 -15.13 6.74
CA GLY A 344 -12.37 -14.59 8.11
C GLY A 344 -13.78 -14.28 8.64
N TYR A 345 -14.84 -14.62 7.90
CA TYR A 345 -16.22 -14.28 8.27
C TYR A 345 -16.76 -15.10 9.47
N GLU A 346 -16.31 -16.35 9.62
CA GLU A 346 -16.73 -17.21 10.74
C GLU A 346 -16.06 -16.76 12.06
N PRO A 347 -16.82 -16.57 13.16
CA PRO A 347 -16.21 -16.25 14.45
C PRO A 347 -15.19 -17.30 14.89
N GLY A 348 -13.94 -16.89 15.10
CA GLY A 348 -12.85 -17.76 15.55
C GLY A 348 -12.07 -18.44 14.41
N SER A 349 -12.41 -18.21 13.13
CA SER A 349 -11.61 -18.71 12.01
C SER A 349 -10.31 -17.91 11.84
N GLU A 350 -10.29 -16.67 12.31
CA GLU A 350 -9.19 -15.72 12.12
C GLU A 350 -7.88 -16.21 12.75
N GLN A 351 -7.91 -16.96 13.86
CA GLN A 351 -6.69 -17.52 14.47
C GLN A 351 -6.06 -18.61 13.60
N GLY A 352 -6.84 -19.30 12.76
CA GLY A 352 -6.32 -20.26 11.78
C GLY A 352 -5.70 -19.58 10.57
N LEU A 353 -6.22 -18.42 10.18
CA LEU A 353 -5.80 -17.65 9.00
C LEU A 353 -4.57 -16.76 9.29
N LEU A 354 -4.46 -16.26 10.53
CA LEU A 354 -3.35 -15.48 11.04
C LEU A 354 -2.69 -16.20 12.25
N PRO A 355 -2.06 -17.36 12.01
CA PRO A 355 -1.56 -18.20 13.09
C PRO A 355 -0.50 -17.50 13.94
N GLY A 356 -0.70 -17.53 15.25
CA GLY A 356 0.24 -16.97 16.23
C GLY A 356 0.15 -15.46 16.42
N LEU A 357 -0.75 -14.77 15.72
CA LEU A 357 -1.03 -13.35 15.96
C LEU A 357 -2.20 -13.20 16.93
N PRO A 358 -2.12 -12.29 17.92
CA PRO A 358 -3.30 -11.88 18.67
C PRO A 358 -4.26 -11.10 17.74
N VAL A 359 -5.54 -11.49 17.75
CA VAL A 359 -6.58 -10.94 16.87
C VAL A 359 -7.77 -10.46 17.68
N VAL A 360 -8.36 -9.34 17.27
CA VAL A 360 -9.62 -8.79 17.79
C VAL A 360 -10.55 -8.53 16.62
N ARG A 361 -11.77 -9.07 16.68
CA ARG A 361 -12.84 -8.78 15.72
C ARG A 361 -13.63 -7.54 16.17
N LEU A 362 -13.90 -6.65 15.23
CA LEU A 362 -14.63 -5.39 15.38
C LEU A 362 -15.92 -5.48 14.58
N ARG A 363 -17.01 -4.97 15.15
CA ARG A 363 -18.32 -4.92 14.48
C ARG A 363 -18.90 -3.53 14.48
N GLY A 364 -19.16 -3.02 13.29
CA GLY A 364 -19.73 -1.71 13.05
C GLY A 364 -21.24 -1.77 12.98
N ASP A 365 -21.91 -0.75 13.52
CA ASP A 365 -23.38 -0.66 13.48
C ASP A 365 -23.94 -0.46 12.06
N SER A 366 -23.07 -0.13 11.10
CA SER A 366 -23.39 0.04 9.68
C SER A 366 -23.19 -1.24 8.85
N GLY A 367 -23.02 -2.40 9.51
CA GLY A 367 -22.74 -3.67 8.84
C GLY A 367 -21.27 -3.84 8.40
N ALA A 368 -20.39 -2.96 8.88
CA ALA A 368 -18.96 -3.01 8.57
C ALA A 368 -18.26 -3.90 9.61
N ASP A 369 -17.83 -5.09 9.20
CA ASP A 369 -17.10 -6.02 10.05
C ASP A 369 -15.65 -6.11 9.60
N ALA A 370 -14.74 -6.12 10.56
CA ALA A 370 -13.31 -6.22 10.32
C ALA A 370 -12.64 -6.92 11.50
N PHE A 371 -11.44 -7.44 11.29
CA PHE A 371 -10.58 -7.88 12.37
C PHE A 371 -9.22 -7.20 12.29
N VAL A 372 -8.66 -6.95 13.46
CA VAL A 372 -7.33 -6.38 13.63
C VAL A 372 -6.40 -7.38 14.29
N ALA A 373 -5.18 -7.47 13.79
CA ALA A 373 -4.15 -8.30 14.38
C ALA A 373 -2.83 -7.53 14.52
N TRP A 374 -1.95 -8.02 15.41
CA TRP A 374 -0.67 -7.38 15.68
C TRP A 374 0.49 -8.37 15.70
N ASN A 375 1.53 -8.09 14.92
CA ASN A 375 2.81 -8.79 15.02
C ASN A 375 3.82 -7.92 15.77
N ALA A 376 4.12 -8.30 17.02
CA ALA A 376 5.03 -7.55 17.89
C ALA A 376 6.49 -7.59 17.41
N THR A 377 6.93 -8.68 16.78
CA THR A 377 8.31 -8.82 16.30
C THR A 377 8.59 -7.80 15.19
N SER A 378 7.63 -7.62 14.29
CA SER A 378 7.78 -6.75 13.13
C SER A 378 7.13 -5.37 13.24
N ALA A 379 6.50 -5.08 14.38
CA ALA A 379 5.64 -3.91 14.57
C ALA A 379 4.62 -3.74 13.43
N THR A 380 4.01 -4.86 13.01
CA THR A 380 3.07 -4.91 11.88
C THR A 380 1.64 -5.00 12.38
N GLY A 381 0.82 -4.01 12.04
CA GLY A 381 -0.63 -4.07 12.20
C GLY A 381 -1.29 -4.74 10.99
N TRP A 382 -2.40 -5.41 11.24
CA TRP A 382 -3.28 -5.95 10.21
C TRP A 382 -4.67 -5.35 10.42
N LEU A 383 -5.29 -4.88 9.34
CA LEU A 383 -6.69 -4.47 9.30
C LEU A 383 -7.34 -5.20 8.12
N VAL A 384 -8.15 -6.19 8.41
CA VAL A 384 -8.78 -7.02 7.37
C VAL A 384 -10.28 -6.82 7.45
N TRP A 385 -10.83 -6.27 6.37
CA TRP A 385 -12.26 -6.05 6.19
C TRP A 385 -12.91 -7.31 5.65
N GLU A 386 -14.06 -7.64 6.21
CA GLU A 386 -14.88 -8.75 5.75
C GLU A 386 -15.72 -8.31 4.53
N GLY A 387 -15.91 -9.22 3.57
CA GLY A 387 -16.85 -9.03 2.47
C GLY A 387 -18.28 -9.39 2.89
N SER A 388 -19.28 -8.83 2.22
CA SER A 388 -20.69 -9.20 2.42
C SER A 388 -21.08 -10.39 1.52
N ASP A 389 -21.59 -11.46 2.10
CA ASP A 389 -21.99 -12.70 1.39
C ASP A 389 -23.37 -12.60 0.68
N GLU A 390 -24.13 -11.52 0.92
CA GLU A 390 -25.48 -11.35 0.36
C GLU A 390 -25.43 -10.69 -1.04
N ARG A 391 -25.26 -11.56 -2.04
CA ARG A 391 -25.00 -11.34 -3.48
C ARG A 391 -25.75 -10.23 -4.25
N ILE A 392 -26.81 -9.62 -3.71
CA ILE A 392 -27.73 -8.76 -4.47
C ILE A 392 -28.07 -7.45 -3.75
N ASP A 393 -28.20 -7.46 -2.42
CA ASP A 393 -28.64 -6.27 -1.69
C ASP A 393 -27.56 -5.18 -1.70
N TRP A 394 -26.28 -5.52 -1.50
CA TRP A 394 -25.23 -4.49 -1.48
C TRP A 394 -24.93 -3.88 -2.86
N VAL A 395 -24.99 -4.67 -3.94
CA VAL A 395 -24.76 -4.17 -5.33
C VAL A 395 -25.93 -3.29 -5.78
N ALA A 396 -27.15 -3.68 -5.43
CA ALA A 396 -28.35 -2.88 -5.69
C ALA A 396 -28.42 -1.64 -4.78
N ASP A 397 -27.94 -1.71 -3.53
CA ASP A 397 -27.84 -0.58 -2.61
C ASP A 397 -26.64 0.33 -2.92
N ALA A 398 -25.64 -0.14 -3.68
CA ALA A 398 -24.48 0.65 -4.15
C ALA A 398 -24.83 1.68 -5.24
N ILE A 399 -26.13 2.00 -5.40
CA ILE A 399 -26.63 3.02 -6.31
C ILE A 399 -26.25 4.44 -5.81
N VAL A 400 -25.23 4.98 -6.48
CA VAL A 400 -25.11 6.35 -7.05
C VAL A 400 -25.19 7.56 -6.10
N LEU A 401 -24.51 7.53 -4.96
CA LEU A 401 -24.17 8.78 -4.27
C LEU A 401 -22.68 8.83 -3.96
N LEU A 402 -21.95 9.60 -4.77
CA LEU A 402 -20.67 10.15 -4.35
C LEU A 402 -20.90 11.02 -3.11
N SER A 403 -19.98 10.95 -2.15
CA SER A 403 -19.98 11.83 -0.98
C SER A 403 -19.77 13.28 -1.39
N ASP A 404 -20.12 14.21 -0.50
CA ASP A 404 -19.83 15.63 -0.71
C ASP A 404 -18.32 15.91 -0.51
N ASP A 405 -17.62 15.11 0.32
CA ASP A 405 -16.16 15.18 0.50
C ASP A 405 -15.56 13.97 1.27
N PHE A 406 -14.43 13.39 0.83
CA PHE A 406 -13.61 12.45 1.62
C PHE A 406 -12.17 12.92 1.74
N ARG A 407 -11.81 13.48 2.89
CA ARG A 407 -10.43 13.94 3.16
C ARG A 407 -10.10 13.78 4.65
N PRO A 408 -9.56 12.64 5.09
CA PRO A 408 -9.06 12.52 6.45
C PRO A 408 -7.84 13.44 6.64
N GLY A 409 -7.74 14.07 7.82
CA GLY A 409 -6.59 14.90 8.19
C GLY A 409 -6.39 16.18 7.35
N ASN A 410 -5.14 16.66 7.28
CA ASN A 410 -4.77 17.91 6.58
C ASN A 410 -4.47 17.68 5.08
N LEU A 411 -5.35 16.96 4.37
CA LEU A 411 -5.19 16.66 2.93
C LEU A 411 -5.98 17.62 2.03
N SER A 412 -6.85 18.44 2.61
CA SER A 412 -7.78 19.33 1.89
C SER A 412 -7.11 20.41 1.04
N ALA A 413 -5.91 20.85 1.41
CA ALA A 413 -5.16 21.85 0.64
C ALA A 413 -4.53 21.27 -0.64
N VAL A 414 -4.23 19.97 -0.64
CA VAL A 414 -3.53 19.28 -1.73
C VAL A 414 -4.51 18.62 -2.70
N PHE A 415 -5.59 18.03 -2.17
CA PHE A 415 -6.58 17.28 -2.95
C PHE A 415 -7.98 17.90 -2.77
N PRO A 416 -8.31 18.98 -3.49
CA PRO A 416 -9.65 19.54 -3.45
C PRO A 416 -10.63 18.66 -4.25
N GLY A 417 -11.88 18.57 -3.80
CA GLY A 417 -12.97 17.91 -4.52
C GLY A 417 -13.01 16.39 -4.46
N VAL A 418 -12.25 15.72 -3.59
CA VAL A 418 -12.25 14.24 -3.49
C VAL A 418 -13.63 13.71 -3.10
N ARG A 419 -14.19 12.81 -3.90
CA ARG A 419 -15.44 12.12 -3.59
C ARG A 419 -15.29 10.62 -3.69
N VAL A 420 -15.88 9.93 -2.72
CA VAL A 420 -15.93 8.46 -2.66
C VAL A 420 -17.38 8.01 -2.54
N HIS A 421 -17.65 6.73 -2.76
CA HIS A 421 -19.00 6.19 -2.56
C HIS A 421 -19.46 6.42 -1.10
N ARG A 422 -20.61 7.07 -0.92
CA ARG A 422 -21.11 7.49 0.40
C ARG A 422 -21.34 6.31 1.35
N GLY A 423 -21.81 5.18 0.85
CA GLY A 423 -22.00 3.97 1.64
C GLY A 423 -20.68 3.39 2.16
N PHE A 424 -19.65 3.37 1.30
CA PHE A 424 -18.33 2.85 1.67
C PHE A 424 -17.68 3.76 2.73
N LEU A 425 -17.83 5.07 2.57
CA LEU A 425 -17.39 6.05 3.56
C LEU A 425 -18.08 5.84 4.91
N ALA A 426 -19.41 5.75 4.93
CA ALA A 426 -20.14 5.56 6.19
C ALA A 426 -19.72 4.28 6.92
N GLN A 427 -19.51 3.19 6.18
CA GLN A 427 -19.06 1.92 6.73
C GLN A 427 -17.62 1.99 7.26
N GLY A 428 -16.69 2.48 6.46
CA GLY A 428 -15.29 2.64 6.88
C GLY A 428 -15.15 3.58 8.08
N ALA A 429 -15.91 4.69 8.09
CA ALA A 429 -15.94 5.66 9.19
C ALA A 429 -16.41 5.04 10.51
N SER A 430 -17.35 4.09 10.46
CA SER A 430 -17.92 3.47 11.67
C SER A 430 -16.91 2.74 12.56
N LEU A 431 -15.77 2.31 12.00
CA LEU A 431 -14.68 1.69 12.77
C LEU A 431 -13.42 2.56 12.86
N THR A 432 -13.34 3.64 12.09
CA THR A 432 -12.13 4.48 11.99
C THR A 432 -12.34 5.86 12.61
N THR A 433 -13.02 6.77 11.92
CA THR A 433 -13.16 8.18 12.31
C THR A 433 -14.38 8.47 13.20
N GLU A 434 -15.43 7.67 13.10
CA GLU A 434 -16.70 7.84 13.82
C GLU A 434 -17.14 6.59 14.63
N PRO A 435 -16.23 5.89 15.35
CA PRO A 435 -16.61 4.74 16.14
C PRO A 435 -17.43 5.15 17.37
N LYS A 436 -18.51 4.42 17.66
CA LYS A 436 -19.37 4.71 18.82
C LYS A 436 -18.77 4.28 20.16
N SER A 437 -17.75 3.43 20.14
CA SER A 437 -17.03 2.98 21.33
C SER A 437 -15.57 2.63 21.03
N ALA A 438 -14.73 2.61 22.06
CA ALA A 438 -13.34 2.14 21.93
C ALA A 438 -13.26 0.67 21.47
N ALA A 439 -14.26 -0.15 21.77
CA ALA A 439 -14.34 -1.55 21.32
C ALA A 439 -14.60 -1.70 19.81
N GLN A 440 -15.06 -0.64 19.14
CA GLN A 440 -15.27 -0.60 17.68
C GLN A 440 -14.16 0.16 16.95
N ASN A 441 -13.27 0.84 17.68
CA ASN A 441 -12.26 1.70 17.08
C ASN A 441 -11.01 0.89 16.70
N VAL A 442 -10.67 0.88 15.40
CA VAL A 442 -9.48 0.20 14.86
C VAL A 442 -8.19 0.66 15.54
N THR A 443 -8.00 1.98 15.73
CA THR A 443 -6.82 2.52 16.42
C THR A 443 -6.76 2.04 17.86
N ALA A 444 -7.87 2.07 18.59
CA ALA A 444 -7.90 1.61 19.98
C ALA A 444 -7.58 0.12 20.09
N ALA A 445 -8.12 -0.70 19.19
CA ALA A 445 -7.88 -2.14 19.17
C ALA A 445 -6.41 -2.48 18.80
N LEU A 446 -5.84 -1.83 17.79
CA LEU A 446 -4.43 -1.99 17.43
C LEU A 446 -3.49 -1.53 18.56
N LEU A 447 -3.79 -0.41 19.22
CA LEU A 447 -3.00 0.08 20.36
C LEU A 447 -3.12 -0.85 21.58
N ALA A 448 -4.30 -1.42 21.83
CA ALA A 448 -4.47 -2.39 22.90
C ALA A 448 -3.65 -3.67 22.63
N LEU A 449 -3.69 -4.19 21.40
CA LEU A 449 -2.92 -5.37 20.99
C LEU A 449 -1.40 -5.15 21.03
N SER A 450 -0.96 -3.93 20.72
CA SER A 450 0.46 -3.58 20.62
C SER A 450 1.07 -3.04 21.91
N GLY A 451 0.29 -2.92 22.99
CA GLY A 451 0.73 -2.28 24.23
C GLY A 451 1.04 -0.79 24.06
N GLY A 452 0.34 -0.11 23.15
CA GLY A 452 0.50 1.32 22.85
C GLY A 452 1.52 1.64 21.75
N THR A 453 2.04 0.64 21.05
CA THR A 453 3.04 0.82 19.98
C THR A 453 2.36 1.08 18.64
N ALA A 454 2.70 2.19 17.99
CA ALA A 454 2.20 2.47 16.64
C ALA A 454 2.79 1.49 15.61
N PRO A 455 2.02 1.05 14.59
CA PRO A 455 2.53 0.24 13.50
C PRO A 455 3.64 0.97 12.71
N GLN A 456 4.69 0.25 12.34
CA GLN A 456 5.66 0.70 11.34
C GLN A 456 5.34 0.14 9.95
N HIS A 457 4.61 -0.97 9.93
CA HIS A 457 4.02 -1.54 8.73
C HIS A 457 2.55 -1.85 9.01
N LEU A 458 1.68 -1.56 8.05
CA LEU A 458 0.26 -1.86 8.14
C LEU A 458 -0.18 -2.61 6.89
N ILE A 459 -0.79 -3.77 7.09
CA ILE A 459 -1.42 -4.56 6.03
C ILE A 459 -2.92 -4.32 6.11
N VAL A 460 -3.49 -3.78 5.05
CA VAL A 460 -4.93 -3.55 4.92
C VAL A 460 -5.46 -4.41 3.79
N ALA A 461 -6.47 -5.24 4.07
CA ALA A 461 -7.03 -6.11 3.05
C ALA A 461 -8.54 -6.25 3.11
N GLY A 462 -9.14 -6.70 2.01
CA GLY A 462 -10.58 -6.95 1.94
C GLY A 462 -11.02 -7.60 0.63
N HIS A 463 -12.17 -8.28 0.66
CA HIS A 463 -12.83 -8.83 -0.52
C HIS A 463 -14.11 -8.04 -0.82
N SER A 464 -14.47 -7.91 -2.11
CA SER A 464 -15.73 -7.28 -2.53
C SER A 464 -15.82 -5.86 -1.98
N LEU A 465 -16.93 -5.50 -1.34
CA LEU A 465 -17.10 -4.27 -0.54
C LEU A 465 -15.93 -4.00 0.41
N GLY A 466 -15.44 -5.02 1.12
CA GLY A 466 -14.30 -4.91 2.03
C GLY A 466 -13.02 -4.44 1.33
N GLY A 467 -12.87 -4.71 0.03
CA GLY A 467 -11.77 -4.20 -0.79
C GLY A 467 -11.81 -2.67 -0.92
N ALA A 468 -12.98 -2.08 -1.16
CA ALA A 468 -13.13 -0.62 -1.17
C ALA A 468 -12.90 -0.03 0.24
N LEU A 469 -13.38 -0.70 1.29
CA LEU A 469 -13.11 -0.29 2.68
C LEU A 469 -11.61 -0.35 3.02
N ALA A 470 -10.88 -1.32 2.47
CA ALA A 470 -9.43 -1.42 2.61
C ALA A 470 -8.73 -0.22 1.96
N GLU A 471 -9.14 0.20 0.76
CA GLU A 471 -8.57 1.40 0.11
C GLU A 471 -8.83 2.68 0.92
N LEU A 472 -10.07 2.91 1.37
CA LEU A 472 -10.44 4.06 2.21
C LEU A 472 -9.66 4.06 3.54
N SER A 473 -9.54 2.89 4.17
CA SER A 473 -8.83 2.72 5.43
C SER A 473 -7.32 2.92 5.29
N ALA A 474 -6.73 2.60 4.14
CA ALA A 474 -5.33 2.84 3.89
C ALA A 474 -5.02 4.35 3.82
N VAL A 475 -5.87 5.14 3.16
CA VAL A 475 -5.73 6.60 3.13
C VAL A 475 -5.91 7.18 4.53
N TRP A 476 -6.92 6.75 5.28
CA TRP A 476 -7.07 7.12 6.69
C TRP A 476 -5.84 6.76 7.52
N ALA A 477 -5.35 5.52 7.42
CA ALA A 477 -4.22 5.03 8.19
C ALA A 477 -2.93 5.80 7.89
N ALA A 478 -2.72 6.25 6.66
CA ALA A 478 -1.59 7.10 6.30
C ALA A 478 -1.63 8.46 7.02
N THR A 479 -2.81 8.95 7.38
CA THR A 479 -2.94 10.18 8.19
C THR A 479 -2.71 9.94 9.67
N VAL A 480 -3.09 8.75 10.17
CA VAL A 480 -2.91 8.38 11.58
C VAL A 480 -1.46 7.98 11.86
N TRP A 481 -0.83 7.27 10.94
CA TRP A 481 0.55 6.77 11.03
C TRP A 481 1.36 7.17 9.79
N PRO A 482 1.74 8.45 9.64
CA PRO A 482 2.38 8.96 8.42
C PRO A 482 3.76 8.37 8.12
N ASN A 483 4.40 7.75 9.12
CA ASN A 483 5.68 7.05 8.96
C ASN A 483 5.52 5.54 8.66
N ALA A 484 4.29 5.01 8.69
CA ALA A 484 4.07 3.60 8.42
C ALA A 484 4.11 3.32 6.92
N SER A 485 4.73 2.19 6.55
CA SER A 485 4.55 1.62 5.23
C SER A 485 3.21 0.88 5.19
N ILE A 486 2.37 1.19 4.21
CA ILE A 486 1.02 0.63 4.10
C ILE A 486 0.97 -0.28 2.88
N LEU A 487 0.56 -1.52 3.08
CA LEU A 487 0.25 -2.48 2.02
C LEU A 487 -1.26 -2.61 1.92
N VAL A 488 -1.80 -2.44 0.71
CA VAL A 488 -3.23 -2.63 0.43
C VAL A 488 -3.39 -3.79 -0.53
N ALA A 489 -4.25 -4.75 -0.20
CA ALA A 489 -4.56 -5.87 -1.07
C ALA A 489 -6.05 -6.17 -1.09
N SER A 490 -6.63 -6.40 -2.25
CA SER A 490 -8.04 -6.75 -2.35
C SER A 490 -8.37 -7.74 -3.45
N THR A 491 -9.43 -8.51 -3.28
CA THR A 491 -10.03 -9.38 -4.33
C THR A 491 -11.41 -8.87 -4.71
N GLY A 492 -11.69 -8.72 -6.00
CA GLY A 492 -13.01 -8.31 -6.49
C GLY A 492 -13.49 -6.95 -5.97
N ALA A 493 -12.57 -5.99 -5.74
CA ALA A 493 -12.95 -4.70 -5.17
C ALA A 493 -13.65 -3.80 -6.21
N PRO A 494 -14.78 -3.15 -5.86
CA PRO A 494 -15.44 -2.16 -6.72
C PRO A 494 -14.66 -0.83 -6.76
N LYS A 495 -15.06 0.07 -7.66
CA LYS A 495 -14.54 1.45 -7.75
C LYS A 495 -15.00 2.24 -6.54
N ALA A 496 -14.05 2.80 -5.79
CA ALA A 496 -14.34 3.46 -4.53
C ALA A 496 -14.66 4.95 -4.64
N GLY A 497 -14.22 5.66 -5.69
CA GLY A 497 -14.42 7.11 -5.81
C GLY A 497 -14.12 7.67 -7.19
N ASP A 498 -13.99 8.99 -7.30
CA ASP A 498 -13.74 9.70 -8.55
C ASP A 498 -12.24 9.85 -8.91
N ALA A 499 -11.92 10.65 -9.92
CA ALA A 499 -10.54 10.86 -10.35
C ALA A 499 -9.65 11.55 -9.29
N GLU A 500 -10.24 12.44 -8.48
CA GLU A 500 -9.51 13.06 -7.38
C GLU A 500 -9.27 12.05 -6.25
N TRP A 501 -10.17 11.09 -6.05
CA TRP A 501 -9.92 9.93 -5.18
C TRP A 501 -8.73 9.08 -5.66
N GLU A 502 -8.67 8.75 -6.95
CA GLU A 502 -7.55 8.00 -7.52
C GLU A 502 -6.20 8.72 -7.28
N LEU A 503 -6.16 10.02 -7.57
CA LEU A 503 -4.99 10.86 -7.34
C LEU A 503 -4.60 10.92 -5.85
N LEU A 504 -5.58 11.11 -4.96
CA LEU A 504 -5.37 11.06 -3.51
C LEU A 504 -4.75 9.74 -3.09
N PHE A 505 -5.30 8.62 -3.55
CA PHE A 505 -4.82 7.29 -3.22
C PHE A 505 -3.37 7.08 -3.68
N ARG A 506 -3.08 7.39 -4.96
CA ARG A 506 -1.71 7.32 -5.51
C ARG A 506 -0.72 8.20 -4.75
N GLY A 507 -1.14 9.41 -4.37
CA GLY A 507 -0.31 10.35 -3.63
C GLY A 507 -0.04 9.94 -2.19
N VAL A 508 -0.99 9.30 -1.51
CA VAL A 508 -0.90 9.02 -0.06
C VAL A 508 -0.40 7.59 0.22
N VAL A 509 -0.94 6.63 -0.53
CA VAL A 509 -0.73 5.19 -0.34
C VAL A 509 0.18 4.62 -1.42
N GLY A 510 0.03 5.07 -2.67
CA GLY A 510 0.74 4.54 -3.83
C GLY A 510 -0.09 3.48 -4.54
N ARG A 511 0.31 2.21 -4.42
CA ARG A 511 -0.30 1.07 -5.10
C ARG A 511 -1.30 0.30 -4.22
N SER A 512 -2.39 -0.15 -4.84
CA SER A 512 -3.27 -1.20 -4.32
C SER A 512 -3.05 -2.50 -5.10
N TYR A 513 -2.81 -3.62 -4.42
CA TYR A 513 -2.75 -4.93 -5.06
C TYR A 513 -4.14 -5.49 -5.25
N ARG A 514 -4.79 -5.06 -6.33
CA ARG A 514 -6.14 -5.48 -6.70
C ARG A 514 -6.09 -6.73 -7.56
N TYR A 515 -6.70 -7.80 -7.08
CA TYR A 515 -6.86 -9.05 -7.82
C TYR A 515 -8.27 -9.14 -8.38
N VAL A 516 -8.38 -9.44 -9.66
CA VAL A 516 -9.65 -9.65 -10.37
C VAL A 516 -9.61 -11.04 -10.96
N TYR A 517 -10.60 -11.89 -10.65
CA TYR A 517 -10.69 -13.23 -11.21
C TYR A 517 -11.63 -13.25 -12.42
N GLY A 518 -11.17 -13.89 -13.50
CA GLY A 518 -11.97 -14.12 -14.70
C GLY A 518 -12.66 -12.84 -15.19
N VAL A 519 -13.98 -12.92 -15.34
CA VAL A 519 -14.85 -11.82 -15.75
C VAL A 519 -15.77 -11.33 -14.63
N ASP A 520 -15.28 -11.37 -13.38
CA ASP A 520 -15.99 -10.87 -12.18
C ASP A 520 -16.60 -9.48 -12.42
N GLU A 521 -17.91 -9.32 -12.25
CA GLU A 521 -18.58 -8.05 -12.54
C GLU A 521 -18.24 -6.92 -11.55
N VAL A 522 -17.89 -7.23 -10.31
CA VAL A 522 -17.81 -6.25 -9.23
C VAL A 522 -16.76 -5.15 -9.47
N PRO A 523 -15.54 -5.45 -9.94
CA PRO A 523 -14.55 -4.42 -10.28
C PRO A 523 -14.99 -3.44 -11.37
N SER A 524 -16.03 -3.75 -12.15
CA SER A 524 -16.59 -2.83 -13.14
C SER A 524 -17.61 -1.86 -12.52
N LEU A 525 -18.02 -2.07 -11.27
CA LEU A 525 -19.04 -1.29 -10.58
C LEU A 525 -18.43 -0.22 -9.66
N PRO A 526 -19.08 0.95 -9.50
CA PRO A 526 -20.24 1.41 -10.26
C PRO A 526 -19.90 1.67 -11.75
N PRO A 527 -20.81 1.45 -12.70
CA PRO A 527 -20.52 1.50 -14.13
C PRO A 527 -20.51 2.93 -14.71
N PHE A 528 -20.31 3.95 -13.86
CA PHE A 528 -20.34 5.35 -14.27
C PHE A 528 -18.93 5.90 -14.46
N ASP A 529 -18.72 6.71 -15.50
CA ASP A 529 -17.44 7.38 -15.80
C ASP A 529 -16.96 8.33 -14.69
N SER A 530 -17.89 8.74 -13.80
CA SER A 530 -17.56 9.53 -12.62
C SER A 530 -16.76 8.75 -11.57
N TYR A 531 -16.75 7.42 -11.64
CA TYR A 531 -15.95 6.57 -10.77
C TYR A 531 -14.68 6.12 -11.49
N ARG A 532 -13.55 6.20 -10.78
CA ARG A 532 -12.25 5.71 -11.21
C ARG A 532 -11.79 4.59 -10.32
N GLN A 533 -11.20 3.59 -10.94
CA GLN A 533 -10.55 2.51 -10.23
C GLN A 533 -9.11 2.92 -9.92
N VAL A 534 -8.61 2.55 -8.74
CA VAL A 534 -7.17 2.63 -8.46
C VAL A 534 -6.43 1.69 -9.44
N PRO A 535 -5.36 2.14 -10.13
CA PRO A 535 -4.79 1.41 -11.27
C PRO A 535 -3.99 0.15 -10.88
N LEU A 536 -3.52 -0.56 -11.91
CA LEU A 536 -2.58 -1.69 -11.83
C LEU A 536 -3.13 -2.97 -11.16
N PRO A 537 -4.28 -3.51 -11.61
CA PRO A 537 -4.74 -4.79 -11.09
C PRO A 537 -3.87 -5.95 -11.56
N ILE A 538 -4.15 -7.11 -10.97
CA ILE A 538 -3.60 -8.41 -11.32
C ILE A 538 -4.78 -9.28 -11.74
N TRP A 539 -4.78 -9.73 -12.98
CA TRP A 539 -5.83 -10.57 -13.54
C TRP A 539 -5.53 -12.04 -13.29
N LEU A 540 -6.41 -12.70 -12.54
CA LEU A 540 -6.36 -14.12 -12.25
C LEU A 540 -7.22 -14.86 -13.28
N LEU A 541 -6.64 -15.90 -13.87
CA LEU A 541 -7.29 -16.78 -14.83
C LEU A 541 -7.26 -18.22 -14.30
N ASP A 542 -8.11 -19.07 -14.89
CA ASP A 542 -8.11 -20.50 -14.61
C ASP A 542 -6.73 -21.12 -14.85
N GLY A 543 -6.36 -22.11 -14.03
CA GLY A 543 -5.11 -22.84 -14.17
C GLY A 543 -3.88 -22.13 -13.59
N ASP A 544 -4.06 -21.40 -12.49
CA ASP A 544 -3.00 -20.83 -11.65
C ASP A 544 -2.25 -19.62 -12.26
N LEU A 545 -2.81 -19.05 -13.33
CA LEU A 545 -2.21 -17.92 -14.05
C LEU A 545 -2.58 -16.58 -13.40
N ALA A 546 -1.56 -15.80 -13.00
CA ALA A 546 -1.70 -14.44 -12.51
C ALA A 546 -1.00 -13.45 -13.45
N LEU A 547 -1.76 -12.78 -14.32
CA LEU A 547 -1.26 -11.82 -15.29
C LEU A 547 -1.21 -10.41 -14.69
N LEU A 548 -0.06 -9.73 -14.78
CA LEU A 548 0.12 -8.35 -14.33
C LEU A 548 -0.50 -7.33 -15.30
N GLN A 549 -1.79 -7.44 -15.58
CA GLN A 549 -2.49 -6.56 -16.52
C GLN A 549 -3.93 -6.32 -16.10
N GLU A 550 -4.49 -5.18 -16.50
CA GLU A 550 -5.94 -4.99 -16.54
C GLU A 550 -6.54 -5.99 -17.52
N ARG A 551 -7.66 -6.61 -17.13
CA ARG A 551 -8.44 -7.43 -18.05
C ARG A 551 -8.92 -6.60 -19.25
N PRO A 552 -9.27 -7.24 -20.39
CA PRO A 552 -9.83 -6.54 -21.52
C PRO A 552 -11.06 -5.69 -21.15
N PRO A 553 -11.36 -4.62 -21.89
CA PRO A 553 -12.57 -3.83 -21.68
C PRO A 553 -13.81 -4.64 -22.10
N LEU A 554 -14.55 -5.14 -21.11
CA LEU A 554 -15.74 -5.97 -21.29
C LEU A 554 -17.03 -5.15 -21.08
N GLY A 555 -18.05 -5.45 -21.88
CA GLY A 555 -19.42 -4.98 -21.66
C GLY A 555 -20.07 -5.66 -20.45
N LEU A 556 -21.07 -5.02 -19.84
CA LEU A 556 -21.77 -5.56 -18.67
C LEU A 556 -22.41 -6.94 -18.93
N GLU A 557 -22.76 -7.26 -20.18
CA GLU A 557 -23.35 -8.54 -20.58
C GLU A 557 -22.34 -9.69 -20.60
N GLU A 558 -21.03 -9.38 -20.63
CA GLU A 558 -19.93 -10.35 -20.66
C GLU A 558 -19.37 -10.64 -19.25
N LEU A 559 -19.81 -9.87 -18.25
CA LEU A 559 -19.39 -10.01 -16.87
C LEU A 559 -20.31 -10.98 -16.13
N THR A 560 -19.80 -11.61 -15.06
CA THR A 560 -20.58 -12.54 -14.26
C THR A 560 -20.28 -12.42 -12.77
N TRP A 561 -21.31 -12.63 -11.95
CA TRP A 561 -21.17 -12.81 -10.50
C TRP A 561 -20.52 -14.14 -10.14
N ASP A 562 -20.61 -15.17 -11.00
CA ASP A 562 -20.09 -16.51 -10.68
C ASP A 562 -18.58 -16.51 -10.42
N ASP A 563 -17.86 -15.55 -10.98
CA ASP A 563 -16.43 -15.34 -10.81
C ASP A 563 -16.08 -14.57 -9.52
N HIS A 564 -17.08 -14.01 -8.83
CA HIS A 564 -16.90 -13.18 -7.63
C HIS A 564 -16.70 -14.00 -6.34
N HIS A 565 -16.77 -15.33 -6.40
CA HIS A 565 -16.76 -16.19 -5.21
C HIS A 565 -15.40 -16.27 -4.48
N CYS A 566 -15.32 -15.73 -3.26
CA CYS A 566 -14.06 -15.72 -2.52
C CYS A 566 -13.41 -17.10 -2.31
N ASP A 567 -14.17 -18.08 -1.82
CA ASP A 567 -13.68 -19.41 -1.43
C ASP A 567 -13.54 -20.39 -2.60
N VAL A 568 -14.36 -20.22 -3.65
CA VAL A 568 -14.40 -21.12 -4.82
C VAL A 568 -13.49 -20.64 -5.95
N THR A 569 -13.34 -19.34 -6.17
CA THR A 569 -12.54 -18.79 -7.29
C THR A 569 -11.27 -18.12 -6.81
N TYR A 570 -11.39 -17.04 -6.03
CA TYR A 570 -10.24 -16.22 -5.63
C TYR A 570 -9.21 -16.95 -4.78
N VAL A 571 -9.62 -17.63 -3.70
CA VAL A 571 -8.69 -18.33 -2.78
C VAL A 571 -7.92 -19.43 -3.50
N PRO A 572 -8.54 -20.34 -4.28
CA PRO A 572 -7.81 -21.33 -5.05
C PRO A 572 -6.82 -20.71 -6.04
N ALA A 573 -7.24 -19.73 -6.84
CA ALA A 573 -6.37 -19.06 -7.81
C ALA A 573 -5.16 -18.39 -7.13
N LEU A 574 -5.40 -17.66 -6.03
CA LEU A 574 -4.34 -17.03 -5.26
C LEU A 574 -3.37 -18.05 -4.66
N THR A 575 -3.88 -19.18 -4.18
CA THR A 575 -3.09 -20.20 -3.48
C THR A 575 -2.21 -20.98 -4.45
N ASN A 576 -2.75 -21.33 -5.62
CA ASN A 576 -2.04 -22.16 -6.58
C ASN A 576 -1.06 -21.38 -7.46
N ALA A 577 -1.29 -20.08 -7.70
CA ALA A 577 -0.39 -19.27 -8.51
C ALA A 577 1.04 -19.26 -7.92
N THR A 578 1.99 -19.88 -8.62
CA THR A 578 3.41 -19.93 -8.22
C THR A 578 4.30 -18.99 -9.01
N ALA A 579 3.75 -18.29 -10.00
CA ALA A 579 4.45 -17.31 -10.80
C ALA A 579 3.53 -16.11 -11.09
N LEU A 580 4.15 -15.00 -11.45
CA LEU A 580 3.47 -13.88 -12.08
C LEU A 580 3.80 -13.90 -13.57
N SER A 581 2.84 -13.56 -14.41
CA SER A 581 3.05 -13.46 -15.84
C SER A 581 3.04 -12.01 -16.27
N VAL A 582 3.92 -11.67 -17.20
CA VAL A 582 4.01 -10.34 -17.80
C VAL A 582 3.39 -10.37 -19.20
N PRO A 583 2.66 -9.34 -19.63
CA PRO A 583 2.10 -9.31 -20.98
C PRO A 583 3.19 -9.35 -22.07
N SER A 584 3.13 -10.32 -22.98
CA SER A 584 4.16 -10.50 -24.02
C SER A 584 4.27 -9.32 -24.99
N TRP A 585 3.21 -8.54 -25.18
CA TRP A 585 3.20 -7.37 -26.06
C TRP A 585 4.13 -6.25 -25.56
N LEU A 586 4.50 -6.25 -24.28
CA LEU A 586 5.53 -5.35 -23.73
C LEU A 586 6.93 -5.70 -24.23
N VAL A 587 7.15 -6.95 -24.67
CA VAL A 587 8.42 -7.42 -25.22
C VAL A 587 8.49 -7.17 -26.72
N SER A 588 7.38 -7.31 -27.46
CA SER A 588 7.34 -7.11 -28.92
C SER A 588 7.43 -5.63 -29.33
N ASN A 589 6.81 -4.72 -28.58
CA ASN A 589 6.84 -3.27 -28.87
C ASN A 589 8.16 -2.57 -28.52
N ALA A 590 9.08 -3.23 -27.79
CA ALA A 590 10.41 -2.68 -27.51
C ALA A 590 11.28 -2.51 -28.77
N THR A 591 10.85 -3.05 -29.92
CA THR A 591 11.53 -2.91 -31.22
C THR A 591 10.83 -1.93 -32.18
N VAL A 592 9.71 -1.32 -31.80
CA VAL A 592 8.87 -0.49 -32.70
C VAL A 592 8.44 0.80 -32.01
N MET A 593 9.39 1.68 -31.70
CA MET A 593 9.16 3.12 -31.66
C MET A 593 10.44 3.81 -32.17
N PRO A 594 10.38 4.58 -33.27
CA PRO A 594 11.55 5.28 -33.83
C PRO A 594 12.04 6.44 -32.97
#